data_AF-A0A5B1QCC9-F1
#
_entry.id   AF-A0A5B1QCC9-F1
#
_cell.length_a   1.000
_cell.length_b   1.000
_cell.length_c   1.000
_cell.angle_alpha   90.00
_cell.angle_beta   90.00
_cell.angle_gamma   90.00
#
_symmetry.space_group_name_H-M   'P 1'
#
loop_
_entity.id
_entity.type
_entity.pdbx_description
1 polymer ?
#
loop_
_entity_poly.entity_id
_entity_poly.type
_entity_poly.pdbx_seq_one_letter_code
_entity_poly.pdbx_strand_id
1 'polypeptide(L)'
;MSWARMPRRTLLAAATAVAVSLPDSEREKLSIYPAPDQDIIVVESPTELERQIGIARRAATRVFNDTHSQVQGVIGKWIGIEQAVESRVKSLVAPDEPLTPGVLYAGIAALSGSILTRTRGLPLRILAPPTLFVLAAQQFIPKTSHNVATYAGELEERYTPGLAEKHAIGRAHFAMTVARAQEAWEQGRAHAGETVGHALRRVQETTGLKVGEAIGKGRVAALEAEGKVSEASKEVLAEVKVLEAKEVASVVESKAEPVLENAKEEVKEEAKVVEAKVEPAQNEEPKRLV
;
A
#
# COMPACT_ATOMS: atom_id res chain seq x y z
N MET A 1 2.46 -25.61 22.00
CA MET A 1 2.83 -25.82 23.42
C MET A 1 3.77 -27.00 23.52
N SER A 2 5.08 -26.77 23.71
CA SER A 2 6.00 -27.70 24.40
C SER A 2 7.38 -27.04 24.47
N TRP A 3 7.71 -26.48 25.64
CA TRP A 3 9.06 -26.02 25.94
C TRP A 3 9.93 -27.21 26.34
N ALA A 4 11.13 -27.25 25.76
CA ALA A 4 12.18 -28.21 26.07
C ALA A 4 12.64 -28.03 27.53
N ARG A 5 12.51 -29.10 28.32
CA ARG A 5 13.06 -29.19 29.67
C ARG A 5 14.58 -29.33 29.59
N MET A 6 15.31 -28.34 30.08
CA MET A 6 16.75 -28.51 30.36
C MET A 6 16.92 -29.46 31.56
N PRO A 7 17.93 -30.36 31.55
CA PRO A 7 18.24 -31.18 32.71
C PRO A 7 18.91 -30.34 33.81
N ARG A 8 18.41 -30.52 35.03
CA ARG A 8 18.95 -30.00 36.29
C ARG A 8 20.38 -30.50 36.47
N ARG A 9 21.35 -29.59 36.50
CA ARG A 9 22.73 -29.88 36.92
C ARG A 9 22.73 -29.95 38.45
N THR A 10 22.62 -31.17 38.96
CA THR A 10 22.90 -31.50 40.36
C THR A 10 24.38 -31.21 40.64
N LEU A 11 24.61 -30.33 41.62
CA LEU A 11 25.90 -30.15 42.27
C LEU A 11 26.33 -31.48 42.89
N LEU A 12 27.33 -32.13 42.30
CA LEU A 12 28.02 -33.25 42.92
C LEU A 12 29.35 -32.70 43.39
N ALA A 13 29.39 -32.37 44.67
CA ALA A 13 30.61 -32.15 45.42
C ALA A 13 31.41 -33.46 45.35
N ALA A 14 32.42 -33.50 44.49
CA ALA A 14 33.45 -34.51 44.54
C ALA A 14 34.29 -34.24 45.79
N ALA A 15 33.88 -34.82 46.91
CA ALA A 15 34.77 -35.06 48.02
C ALA A 15 35.89 -35.97 47.48
N THR A 16 37.08 -35.43 47.27
CA THR A 16 38.29 -36.22 47.10
C THR A 16 38.58 -36.89 48.43
N ALA A 17 37.91 -38.03 48.67
CA ALA A 17 38.39 -39.01 49.61
C ALA A 17 39.73 -39.50 49.08
N VAL A 18 40.82 -39.05 49.72
CA VAL A 18 42.12 -39.69 49.60
C VAL A 18 41.94 -41.08 50.21
N ALA A 19 41.55 -42.04 49.38
CA ALA A 19 41.63 -43.44 49.72
C ALA A 19 43.12 -43.76 49.80
N VAL A 20 43.63 -43.83 51.04
CA VAL A 20 44.86 -44.55 51.35
C VAL A 20 44.55 -46.01 51.02
N SER A 21 44.80 -46.40 49.78
CA SER A 21 44.92 -47.81 49.44
C SER A 21 46.17 -48.32 50.15
N LEU A 22 45.97 -49.03 51.26
CA LEU A 22 46.94 -49.96 51.80
C LEU A 22 47.04 -51.11 50.79
N PRO A 23 48.17 -51.28 50.06
CA PRO A 23 48.34 -52.48 49.26
C PRO A 23 48.53 -53.67 50.22
N ASP A 24 47.67 -54.66 50.00
CA ASP A 24 47.72 -55.99 50.57
C ASP A 24 49.07 -56.64 50.24
N SER A 25 49.60 -57.39 51.21
CA SER A 25 50.95 -57.92 51.21
C SER A 25 51.08 -59.15 50.30
N GLU A 26 51.27 -58.94 49.00
CA GLU A 26 52.09 -59.86 48.20
C GLU A 26 53.50 -59.28 48.14
N ARG A 27 54.50 -60.04 48.57
CA ARG A 27 55.91 -59.63 48.71
C ARG A 27 56.37 -58.81 47.49
N GLU A 28 56.31 -57.49 47.65
CA GLU A 28 56.67 -56.51 46.64
C GLU A 28 58.18 -56.64 46.40
N LYS A 29 58.54 -57.26 45.28
CA LYS A 29 59.94 -57.32 44.86
C LYS A 29 60.42 -55.89 44.68
N LEU A 30 61.35 -55.46 45.54
CA LEU A 30 62.05 -54.19 45.39
C LEU A 30 62.51 -54.06 43.94
N SER A 31 62.00 -53.07 43.22
CA SER A 31 62.43 -52.78 41.86
C SER A 31 63.92 -52.44 41.91
N ILE A 32 64.76 -53.27 41.27
CA ILE A 32 66.22 -53.08 41.18
C ILE A 32 66.55 -51.89 40.25
N TYR A 33 65.58 -51.48 39.43
CA TYR A 33 65.69 -50.31 38.59
C TYR A 33 65.29 -49.06 39.37
N PRO A 34 66.03 -47.95 39.21
CA PRO A 34 65.58 -46.67 39.73
C PRO A 34 64.22 -46.35 39.10
N ALA A 35 63.26 -45.92 39.93
CA ALA A 35 62.00 -45.38 39.42
C ALA A 35 62.35 -44.20 38.49
N PRO A 36 61.66 -44.05 37.33
CA PRO A 36 61.88 -42.90 36.47
C PRO A 36 61.65 -41.62 37.27
N ASP A 37 62.59 -40.67 37.19
CA ASP A 37 62.51 -39.40 37.90
C ASP A 37 61.16 -38.76 37.58
N GLN A 38 60.39 -38.45 38.62
CA GLN A 38 59.14 -37.73 38.45
C GLN A 38 59.47 -36.31 38.02
N ASP A 39 59.10 -35.92 36.81
CA ASP A 39 59.22 -34.54 36.36
C ASP A 39 58.35 -33.64 37.26
N ILE A 40 59.01 -32.92 38.17
CA ILE A 40 58.38 -31.91 39.02
C ILE A 40 58.09 -30.71 38.12
N ILE A 41 56.88 -30.67 37.56
CA ILE A 41 56.41 -29.50 36.81
C ILE A 41 56.16 -28.38 37.82
N VAL A 42 57.09 -27.42 37.89
CA VAL A 42 56.92 -26.20 38.67
C VAL A 42 55.81 -25.39 38.01
N VAL A 43 54.62 -25.45 38.60
CA VAL A 43 53.50 -24.60 38.18
C VAL A 43 53.69 -23.23 38.84
N GLU A 44 54.09 -22.24 38.04
CA GLU A 44 54.15 -20.85 38.48
C GLU A 44 52.75 -20.41 38.92
N SER A 45 52.56 -20.23 40.23
CA SER A 45 51.30 -19.74 40.77
C SER A 45 51.23 -18.22 40.56
N PRO A 46 50.14 -17.68 40.00
CA PRO A 46 50.04 -16.26 39.72
C PRO A 46 50.12 -15.46 41.02
N THR A 47 50.84 -14.34 40.97
CA THR A 47 50.96 -13.43 42.12
C THR A 47 49.64 -12.72 42.40
N GLU A 48 49.42 -12.23 43.63
CA GLU A 48 48.18 -11.54 44.01
C GLU A 48 47.85 -10.34 43.11
N LEU A 49 48.88 -9.60 42.68
CA LEU A 49 48.72 -8.47 41.74
C LEU A 49 48.26 -8.95 40.37
N GLU A 50 48.85 -10.03 39.86
CA GLU A 50 48.50 -10.62 38.58
C GLU A 50 47.07 -11.17 38.58
N ARG A 51 46.63 -11.73 39.71
CA ARG A 51 45.24 -12.14 39.92
C ARG A 51 44.28 -10.94 39.84
N GLN A 52 44.60 -9.82 40.50
CA GLN A 52 43.78 -8.60 40.48
C GLN A 52 43.72 -7.97 39.09
N ILE A 53 44.86 -7.85 38.40
CA ILE A 53 44.92 -7.38 37.00
C ILE A 53 44.10 -8.31 36.10
N GLY A 54 44.19 -9.62 36.31
CA GLY A 54 43.39 -10.61 35.61
C GLY A 54 41.89 -10.44 35.84
N ILE A 55 41.45 -10.13 37.06
CA ILE A 55 40.04 -9.86 37.37
C ILE A 55 39.58 -8.57 36.68
N ALA A 56 40.36 -7.48 36.80
CA ALA A 56 40.05 -6.19 36.20
C ALA A 56 39.95 -6.29 34.67
N ARG A 57 40.91 -6.94 34.02
CA ARG A 57 40.90 -7.19 32.58
C ARG A 57 39.67 -7.98 32.15
N ARG A 58 39.37 -9.09 32.84
CA ARG A 58 38.19 -9.92 32.50
C ARG A 58 36.89 -9.15 32.70
N ALA A 59 36.78 -8.31 33.72
CA ALA A 59 35.61 -7.46 33.94
C ALA A 59 35.45 -6.45 32.79
N ALA A 60 36.52 -5.76 32.41
CA ALA A 60 36.52 -4.82 31.29
C ALA A 60 36.17 -5.50 29.96
N THR A 61 36.80 -6.65 29.65
CA THR A 61 36.52 -7.42 28.43
C THR A 61 35.08 -7.96 28.43
N ARG A 62 34.54 -8.37 29.59
CA ARG A 62 33.15 -8.81 29.70
C ARG A 62 32.18 -7.68 29.38
N VAL A 63 32.35 -6.50 29.99
CA VAL A 63 31.50 -5.33 29.70
C VAL A 63 31.58 -4.93 28.23
N PHE A 64 32.77 -4.96 27.64
CA PHE A 64 32.96 -4.67 26.22
C PHE A 64 32.24 -5.70 25.32
N ASN A 65 32.41 -6.98 25.60
CA ASN A 65 31.77 -8.04 24.81
C ASN A 65 30.24 -8.05 24.99
N ASP A 66 29.75 -7.78 26.20
CA ASP A 66 28.32 -7.71 26.51
C ASP A 66 27.68 -6.55 25.74
N THR A 67 28.28 -5.36 25.77
CA THR A 67 27.78 -4.20 25.01
C THR A 67 27.84 -4.44 23.50
N HIS A 68 28.94 -5.02 23.01
CA HIS A 68 29.06 -5.40 21.60
C HIS A 68 27.96 -6.40 21.19
N SER A 69 27.70 -7.41 22.01
CA SER A 69 26.67 -8.42 21.73
C SER A 69 25.25 -7.84 21.71
N GLN A 70 24.95 -6.85 22.56
CA GLN A 70 23.65 -6.17 22.57
C GLN A 70 23.45 -5.35 21.29
N VAL A 71 24.48 -4.60 20.86
CA VAL A 71 24.45 -3.83 19.61
C VAL A 71 24.31 -4.75 18.41
N GLN A 72 25.11 -5.82 18.35
CA GLN A 72 24.99 -6.84 17.29
C GLN A 72 23.62 -7.51 17.30
N GLY A 73 23.01 -7.73 18.47
CA GLY A 73 21.65 -8.25 18.59
C GLY A 73 20.58 -7.30 18.02
N VAL A 74 20.72 -5.99 18.22
CA VAL A 74 19.82 -4.99 17.64
C VAL A 74 20.00 -4.89 16.13
N ILE A 75 21.25 -4.85 15.66
CA ILE A 75 21.58 -4.82 14.23
C ILE A 75 21.05 -6.09 13.56
N GLY A 76 21.23 -7.26 14.16
CA GLY A 76 20.72 -8.53 13.63
C GLY A 76 19.20 -8.55 13.50
N LYS A 77 18.47 -7.95 14.45
CA LYS A 77 17.00 -7.80 14.33
C LYS A 77 16.62 -6.86 13.18
N TRP A 78 17.34 -5.76 13.02
CA TRP A 78 17.08 -4.80 11.95
C TRP A 78 17.37 -5.40 10.57
N ILE A 79 18.49 -6.09 10.41
CA ILE A 79 18.82 -6.84 9.19
C ILE A 79 17.76 -7.93 8.93
N GLY A 80 17.27 -8.62 9.96
CA GLY A 80 16.19 -9.59 9.81
C GLY A 80 14.89 -8.95 9.29
N ILE A 81 14.55 -7.74 9.75
CA ILE A 81 13.41 -6.98 9.23
C ILE A 81 13.66 -6.57 7.78
N GLU A 82 14.85 -6.06 7.46
CA GLU A 82 15.23 -5.66 6.09
C GLU A 82 15.11 -6.85 5.14
N GLN A 83 15.70 -8.00 5.47
CA GLN A 83 15.62 -9.21 4.66
C GLN A 83 14.19 -9.73 4.51
N ALA A 84 13.37 -9.65 5.56
CA ALA A 84 11.97 -10.03 5.50
C ALA A 84 11.18 -9.10 4.55
N VAL A 85 11.46 -7.79 4.60
CA VAL A 85 10.85 -6.80 3.71
C VAL A 85 11.34 -7.00 2.28
N GLU A 86 12.64 -7.16 2.06
CA GLU A 86 13.24 -7.39 0.74
C GLU A 86 12.67 -8.66 0.10
N SER A 87 12.68 -9.77 0.84
CA SER A 87 12.09 -11.03 0.38
C SER A 87 10.60 -10.86 0.02
N ARG A 88 9.85 -10.09 0.82
CA ARG A 88 8.44 -9.81 0.55
C ARG A 88 8.24 -8.94 -0.68
N VAL A 89 8.96 -7.83 -0.79
CA VAL A 89 8.89 -6.93 -1.95
C VAL A 89 9.26 -7.69 -3.22
N LYS A 90 10.32 -8.50 -3.18
CA LYS A 90 10.74 -9.34 -4.29
C LYS A 90 9.70 -10.39 -4.67
N SER A 91 8.91 -10.90 -3.71
CA SER A 91 7.80 -11.83 -3.99
C SER A 91 6.59 -11.15 -4.64
N LEU A 92 6.38 -9.85 -4.39
CA LEU A 92 5.25 -9.09 -4.95
C LEU A 92 5.57 -8.59 -6.37
N VAL A 93 6.84 -8.29 -6.64
CA VAL A 93 7.31 -7.84 -7.94
C VAL A 93 7.28 -8.99 -8.95
N ALA A 94 6.57 -8.77 -10.06
CA ALA A 94 6.60 -9.69 -11.20
C ALA A 94 7.92 -9.50 -11.99
N PRO A 95 8.70 -10.57 -12.24
CA PRO A 95 9.98 -10.47 -12.94
C PRO A 95 9.83 -10.17 -14.43
N ASP A 96 8.66 -10.43 -15.01
CA ASP A 96 8.40 -10.27 -16.45
C ASP A 96 8.04 -8.83 -16.86
N GLU A 97 7.99 -7.90 -15.91
CA GLU A 97 7.42 -6.56 -16.09
C GLU A 97 8.48 -5.46 -15.87
N PRO A 98 8.60 -4.47 -16.79
CA PRO A 98 9.61 -3.42 -16.68
C PRO A 98 9.23 -2.39 -15.60
N LEU A 99 9.69 -2.59 -14.37
CA LEU A 99 9.41 -1.70 -13.24
C LEU A 99 9.99 -0.30 -13.38
N THR A 100 11.21 -0.18 -13.92
CA THR A 100 11.95 1.09 -13.97
C THR A 100 11.18 2.21 -14.69
N PRO A 101 10.65 2.01 -15.90
CA PRO A 101 9.79 3.02 -16.52
C PRO A 101 8.40 3.09 -15.87
N GLY A 102 7.82 1.95 -15.45
CA GLY A 102 6.47 1.90 -14.91
C GLY A 102 6.28 2.74 -13.62
N VAL A 103 7.20 2.60 -12.66
CA VAL A 103 7.16 3.37 -11.41
C VAL A 103 7.40 4.86 -11.68
N LEU A 104 8.27 5.17 -12.64
CA LEU A 104 8.51 6.55 -13.06
C LEU A 104 7.23 7.18 -13.64
N TYR A 105 6.52 6.48 -14.53
CA TYR A 105 5.26 6.98 -15.09
C TYR A 105 4.17 7.14 -14.05
N ALA A 106 4.05 6.19 -13.11
CA ALA A 106 3.14 6.33 -11.97
C ALA A 106 3.51 7.55 -11.09
N GLY A 107 4.80 7.77 -10.84
CA GLY A 107 5.30 8.93 -10.11
C GLY A 107 5.00 10.26 -10.83
N ILE A 108 5.19 10.32 -12.15
CA ILE A 108 4.84 11.49 -12.97
C ILE A 108 3.33 11.75 -12.90
N ALA A 109 2.49 10.73 -13.00
CA ALA A 109 1.03 10.89 -12.87
C ALA A 109 0.64 11.49 -11.50
N ALA A 110 1.27 11.03 -10.41
CA ALA A 110 1.05 11.58 -9.07
C ALA A 110 1.47 13.05 -8.98
N LEU A 111 2.65 13.41 -9.51
CA LEU A 111 3.16 14.78 -9.55
C LEU A 111 2.26 15.68 -10.40
N SER A 112 1.81 15.20 -11.55
CA SER A 112 0.82 15.88 -12.40
C SER A 112 -0.50 16.10 -11.66
N GLY A 113 -0.96 15.13 -10.85
CA GLY A 113 -2.12 15.28 -9.98
C GLY A 113 -1.96 16.37 -8.93
N SER A 114 -0.78 16.45 -8.31
CA SER A 114 -0.46 17.51 -7.34
C SER A 114 -0.43 18.89 -7.99
N ILE A 115 0.12 19.01 -9.20
CA ILE A 115 0.13 20.27 -9.94
C ILE A 115 -1.29 20.66 -10.34
N LEU A 116 -2.08 19.70 -10.85
CA LEU A 116 -3.43 19.94 -11.34
C LEU A 116 -4.41 20.34 -10.22
N THR A 117 -4.20 19.83 -9.01
CA THR A 117 -5.04 20.15 -7.84
C THR A 117 -4.47 21.27 -6.96
N ARG A 118 -3.38 21.91 -7.40
CA ARG A 118 -2.72 22.98 -6.64
C ARG A 118 -3.66 24.13 -6.26
N THR A 119 -4.59 24.47 -7.15
CA THR A 119 -5.55 25.58 -6.97
C THR A 119 -6.93 25.10 -6.49
N ARG A 120 -7.11 23.79 -6.27
CA ARG A 120 -8.37 23.21 -5.80
C ARG A 120 -8.35 23.06 -4.28
N GLY A 121 -9.54 22.82 -3.70
CA GLY A 121 -9.69 22.66 -2.26
C GLY A 121 -8.76 21.61 -1.65
N LEU A 122 -8.51 21.74 -0.34
CA LEU A 122 -7.65 20.84 0.45
C LEU A 122 -7.90 19.33 0.22
N PRO A 123 -9.14 18.81 0.16
CA PRO A 123 -9.35 17.38 -0.01
C PRO A 123 -8.82 16.86 -1.36
N LEU A 124 -9.11 17.58 -2.44
CA LEU A 124 -8.62 17.23 -3.78
C LEU A 124 -7.10 17.30 -3.87
N ARG A 125 -6.47 18.25 -3.18
CA ARG A 125 -5.01 18.38 -3.13
C ARG A 125 -4.31 17.19 -2.46
N ILE A 126 -4.95 16.58 -1.47
CA ILE A 126 -4.39 15.43 -0.73
C ILE A 126 -4.73 14.12 -1.44
N LEU A 127 -5.95 13.99 -1.98
CA LEU A 127 -6.44 12.76 -2.59
C LEU A 127 -6.01 12.58 -4.05
N ALA A 128 -5.83 13.66 -4.82
CA ALA A 128 -5.52 13.52 -6.25
C ALA A 128 -4.16 12.89 -6.55
N PRO A 129 -3.05 13.24 -5.87
CA PRO A 129 -1.76 12.59 -6.12
C PRO A 129 -1.79 11.06 -5.90
N PRO A 130 -2.27 10.52 -4.76
CA PRO A 130 -2.28 9.08 -4.55
C PRO A 130 -3.30 8.36 -5.44
N THR A 131 -4.46 8.97 -5.74
CA THR A 131 -5.44 8.35 -6.66
C THR A 131 -4.90 8.23 -8.07
N LEU A 132 -4.26 9.28 -8.61
CA LEU A 132 -3.61 9.19 -9.92
C LEU A 132 -2.41 8.23 -9.91
N PHE A 133 -1.67 8.16 -8.80
CA PHE A 133 -0.60 7.17 -8.65
C PHE A 133 -1.13 5.75 -8.79
N VAL A 134 -2.20 5.40 -8.07
CA VAL A 134 -2.80 4.05 -8.10
C VAL A 134 -3.37 3.73 -9.48
N LEU A 135 -4.06 4.69 -10.11
CA LEU A 135 -4.59 4.51 -11.46
C LEU A 135 -3.46 4.28 -12.48
N ALA A 136 -2.39 5.07 -12.41
CA ALA A 136 -1.25 4.90 -13.29
C ALA A 136 -0.49 3.59 -13.00
N ALA A 137 -0.35 3.19 -11.74
CA ALA A 137 0.27 1.91 -11.37
C ALA A 137 -0.51 0.72 -11.95
N GLN A 138 -1.85 0.75 -11.90
CA GLN A 138 -2.70 -0.27 -12.51
C GLN A 138 -2.52 -0.34 -14.04
N GLN A 139 -2.27 0.80 -14.69
CA GLN A 139 -2.11 0.90 -16.14
C GLN A 139 -0.71 0.51 -16.63
N PHE A 140 0.35 0.98 -15.95
CA PHE A 140 1.74 0.77 -16.37
C PHE A 140 2.38 -0.47 -15.76
N ILE A 141 1.85 -0.95 -14.62
CA ILE A 141 2.39 -2.10 -13.89
C ILE A 141 1.27 -3.05 -13.40
N PRO A 142 0.39 -3.55 -14.29
CA PRO A 142 -0.78 -4.34 -13.92
C PRO A 142 -0.49 -5.59 -13.09
N LYS A 143 0.57 -6.36 -13.38
CA LYS A 143 0.82 -7.62 -12.66
C LYS A 143 1.24 -7.34 -11.22
N THR A 144 2.19 -6.42 -11.02
CA THR A 144 2.62 -6.08 -9.66
C THR A 144 1.50 -5.41 -8.85
N SER A 145 0.71 -4.55 -9.47
CA SER A 145 -0.43 -3.90 -8.81
C SER A 145 -1.46 -4.92 -8.35
N HIS A 146 -1.72 -5.95 -9.17
CA HIS A 146 -2.59 -7.07 -8.78
C HIS A 146 -2.02 -7.87 -7.61
N ASN A 147 -0.73 -8.21 -7.63
CA ASN A 147 -0.08 -8.95 -6.53
C ASN A 147 -0.14 -8.16 -5.21
N VAL A 148 0.12 -6.86 -5.25
CA VAL A 148 0.03 -5.97 -4.08
C VAL A 148 -1.41 -5.89 -3.56
N ALA A 149 -2.40 -5.77 -4.46
CA ALA A 149 -3.81 -5.73 -4.07
C ALA A 149 -4.27 -7.06 -3.44
N THR A 150 -3.84 -8.20 -3.97
CA THR A 150 -4.12 -9.52 -3.39
C THR A 150 -3.49 -9.65 -2.01
N TYR A 151 -2.23 -9.25 -1.86
CA TYR A 151 -1.55 -9.26 -0.57
C TYR A 151 -2.21 -8.32 0.46
N ALA A 152 -2.68 -7.14 0.04
CA ALA A 152 -3.45 -6.26 0.90
C ALA A 152 -4.74 -6.94 1.37
N GLY A 153 -5.44 -7.66 0.49
CA GLY A 153 -6.61 -8.47 0.85
C GLY A 153 -6.30 -9.58 1.86
N GLU A 154 -5.20 -10.33 1.66
CA GLU A 154 -4.75 -11.35 2.63
C GLU A 154 -4.41 -10.74 4.00
N LEU A 155 -3.82 -9.54 3.99
CA LEU A 155 -3.48 -8.81 5.21
C LEU A 155 -4.74 -8.34 5.94
N GLU A 156 -5.71 -7.82 5.20
CA GLU A 156 -7.01 -7.42 5.74
C GLU A 156 -7.74 -8.64 6.33
N GLU A 157 -7.73 -9.79 5.68
CA GLU A 157 -8.36 -11.01 6.18
C GLU A 157 -7.69 -11.52 7.46
N ARG A 158 -6.35 -11.46 7.53
CA ARG A 158 -5.59 -11.91 8.70
C ARG A 158 -5.75 -10.99 9.92
N TYR A 159 -5.73 -9.68 9.74
CA TYR A 159 -5.68 -8.72 10.85
C TYR A 159 -7.01 -8.00 11.11
N THR A 160 -7.84 -7.81 10.09
CA THR A 160 -9.09 -7.04 10.17
C THR A 160 -10.23 -7.69 9.35
N PRO A 161 -10.71 -8.88 9.76
CA PRO A 161 -11.66 -9.66 8.95
C PRO A 161 -12.98 -8.91 8.66
N GLY A 162 -13.46 -8.08 9.60
CA GLY A 162 -14.67 -7.28 9.38
C GLY A 162 -14.52 -6.19 8.30
N LEU A 163 -13.29 -5.77 7.99
CA LEU A 163 -13.03 -4.85 6.88
C LEU A 163 -12.98 -5.63 5.55
N ALA A 164 -12.36 -6.81 5.56
CA ALA A 164 -12.24 -7.68 4.39
C ALA A 164 -13.62 -8.08 3.82
N GLU A 165 -14.57 -8.45 4.68
CA GLU A 165 -15.95 -8.76 4.26
C GLU A 165 -16.61 -7.56 3.56
N LYS A 166 -16.47 -6.36 4.14
CA LYS A 166 -17.05 -5.12 3.56
C LYS A 166 -16.39 -4.77 2.23
N HIS A 167 -15.07 -4.91 2.12
CA HIS A 167 -14.37 -4.73 0.86
C HIS A 167 -14.78 -5.76 -0.20
N ALA A 168 -15.00 -7.03 0.17
CA ALA A 168 -15.48 -8.05 -0.74
C ALA A 168 -16.89 -7.74 -1.26
N ILE A 169 -17.81 -7.38 -0.36
CA ILE A 169 -19.17 -6.96 -0.70
C ILE A 169 -19.14 -5.70 -1.58
N GLY A 170 -18.33 -4.71 -1.20
CA GLY A 170 -18.12 -3.49 -1.96
C GLY A 170 -17.65 -3.78 -3.38
N ARG A 171 -16.59 -4.58 -3.54
CA ARG A 171 -16.07 -4.99 -4.87
C ARG A 171 -17.12 -5.70 -5.72
N ALA A 172 -17.92 -6.59 -5.13
CA ALA A 172 -18.99 -7.28 -5.85
C ALA A 172 -20.06 -6.29 -6.34
N HIS A 173 -20.47 -5.34 -5.50
CA HIS A 173 -21.41 -4.30 -5.91
C HIS A 173 -20.82 -3.35 -6.95
N PHE A 174 -19.55 -2.97 -6.84
CA PHE A 174 -18.87 -2.16 -7.85
C PHE A 174 -18.76 -2.87 -9.20
N ALA A 175 -18.40 -4.16 -9.21
CA ALA A 175 -18.36 -4.94 -10.44
C ALA A 175 -19.74 -5.00 -11.11
N MET A 176 -20.79 -5.19 -10.31
CA MET A 176 -22.17 -5.20 -10.76
C MET A 176 -22.64 -3.82 -11.27
N THR A 177 -22.28 -2.71 -10.64
CA THR A 177 -22.64 -1.36 -11.12
C THR A 177 -21.91 -1.01 -12.41
N VAL A 178 -20.64 -1.41 -12.55
CA VAL A 178 -19.88 -1.24 -13.79
C VAL A 178 -20.51 -2.06 -14.92
N ALA A 179 -20.88 -3.31 -14.67
CA ALA A 179 -21.58 -4.15 -15.66
C ALA A 179 -22.91 -3.53 -16.08
N ARG A 180 -23.74 -3.08 -15.12
CA ARG A 180 -25.01 -2.39 -15.43
C ARG A 180 -24.82 -1.09 -16.20
N ALA A 181 -23.77 -0.33 -15.89
CA ALA A 181 -23.47 0.86 -16.66
C ALA A 181 -23.17 0.48 -18.12
N GLN A 182 -22.30 -0.50 -18.35
CA GLN A 182 -22.01 -0.99 -19.71
C GLN A 182 -23.27 -1.45 -20.44
N GLU A 183 -24.11 -2.24 -19.80
CA GLU A 183 -25.40 -2.68 -20.36
C GLU A 183 -26.32 -1.48 -20.69
N ALA A 184 -26.40 -0.48 -19.81
CA ALA A 184 -27.19 0.73 -20.05
C ALA A 184 -26.63 1.56 -21.21
N TRP A 185 -25.31 1.60 -21.40
CA TRP A 185 -24.68 2.26 -22.55
C TRP A 185 -25.00 1.54 -23.87
N GLU A 186 -24.94 0.21 -23.89
CA GLU A 186 -25.29 -0.60 -25.06
C GLU A 186 -26.79 -0.47 -25.41
N GLN A 187 -27.66 -0.57 -24.41
CA GLN A 187 -29.10 -0.39 -24.57
C GLN A 187 -29.47 1.03 -24.99
N GLY A 188 -28.81 2.04 -24.42
CA GLY A 188 -28.98 3.45 -24.81
C GLY A 188 -28.60 3.70 -26.26
N ARG A 189 -27.52 3.07 -26.75
CA ARG A 189 -27.11 3.16 -28.16
C ARG A 189 -28.11 2.45 -29.09
N ALA A 190 -28.65 1.30 -28.68
CA ALA A 190 -29.67 0.57 -29.43
C ALA A 190 -30.98 1.38 -29.54
N HIS A 191 -31.49 1.92 -28.42
CA HIS A 191 -32.70 2.73 -28.41
C HIS A 191 -32.51 4.11 -29.07
N ALA A 192 -31.32 4.71 -29.01
CA ALA A 192 -31.04 5.93 -29.78
C ALA A 192 -31.12 5.66 -31.30
N GLY A 193 -30.64 4.51 -31.77
CA GLY A 193 -30.78 4.11 -33.17
C GLY A 193 -32.23 3.89 -33.59
N GLU A 194 -33.01 3.24 -32.72
CA GLU A 194 -34.42 2.94 -32.95
C GLU A 194 -35.30 4.21 -32.93
N THR A 195 -35.08 5.11 -31.96
CA THR A 195 -35.81 6.39 -31.84
C THR A 195 -35.49 7.34 -32.99
N VAL A 196 -34.23 7.44 -33.41
CA VAL A 196 -33.85 8.19 -34.62
C VAL A 196 -34.51 7.57 -35.85
N GLY A 197 -34.53 6.24 -35.95
CA GLY A 197 -35.24 5.52 -37.01
C GLY A 197 -36.74 5.84 -37.04
N HIS A 198 -37.41 5.86 -35.90
CA HIS A 198 -38.84 6.20 -35.79
C HIS A 198 -39.13 7.68 -36.08
N ALA A 199 -38.29 8.60 -35.63
CA ALA A 199 -38.43 10.02 -35.94
C ALA A 199 -38.26 10.28 -37.43
N LEU A 200 -37.24 9.69 -38.06
CA LEU A 200 -37.02 9.78 -39.50
C LEU A 200 -38.18 9.16 -40.29
N ARG A 201 -38.73 8.03 -39.82
CA ARG A 201 -39.89 7.38 -40.45
C ARG A 201 -41.16 8.23 -40.33
N ARG A 202 -41.38 8.88 -39.19
CA ARG A 202 -42.53 9.78 -38.98
C ARG A 202 -42.42 11.06 -39.82
N VAL A 203 -41.21 11.58 -39.99
CA VAL A 203 -40.94 12.70 -40.92
C VAL A 203 -41.16 12.26 -42.37
N GLN A 204 -40.73 11.04 -42.74
CA GLN A 204 -40.96 10.48 -44.07
C GLN A 204 -42.45 10.23 -44.36
N GLU A 205 -43.24 9.81 -43.36
CA GLU A 205 -44.69 9.59 -43.48
C GLU A 205 -45.48 10.90 -43.61
N THR A 206 -45.05 11.99 -42.95
CA THR A 206 -45.72 13.30 -43.04
C THR A 206 -45.28 14.13 -44.23
N THR A 207 -44.03 13.99 -44.67
CA THR A 207 -43.46 14.81 -45.77
C THR A 207 -43.39 14.05 -47.10
N GLY A 208 -43.55 12.74 -47.11
CA GLY A 208 -43.40 11.89 -48.31
C GLY A 208 -41.97 11.81 -48.87
N LEU A 209 -41.00 12.52 -48.27
CA LEU A 209 -39.60 12.51 -48.69
C LEU A 209 -38.85 11.33 -48.05
N LYS A 210 -38.08 10.58 -48.85
CA LYS A 210 -37.28 9.42 -48.41
C LYS A 210 -35.99 9.84 -47.68
N VAL A 211 -36.11 10.58 -46.58
CA VAL A 211 -34.97 11.12 -45.82
C VAL A 211 -34.16 10.00 -45.15
N GLY A 212 -34.81 8.91 -44.74
CA GLY A 212 -34.13 7.74 -44.17
C GLY A 212 -33.19 7.02 -45.15
N GLU A 213 -33.52 7.00 -46.45
CA GLU A 213 -32.69 6.35 -47.48
C GLU A 213 -31.48 7.23 -47.87
N ALA A 214 -31.65 8.56 -47.86
CA ALA A 214 -30.58 9.51 -48.15
C ALA A 214 -29.50 9.54 -47.05
N ILE A 215 -29.90 9.52 -45.77
CA ILE A 215 -28.96 9.46 -44.64
C ILE A 215 -28.30 8.07 -44.55
N GLY A 216 -29.03 6.99 -44.84
CA GLY A 216 -28.46 5.65 -44.94
C GLY A 216 -27.35 5.56 -45.99
N LYS A 217 -27.56 6.15 -47.18
CA LYS A 217 -26.55 6.25 -48.24
C LYS A 217 -25.38 7.15 -47.85
N GLY A 218 -25.62 8.25 -47.13
CA GLY A 218 -24.55 9.12 -46.59
C GLY A 218 -23.66 8.42 -45.56
N ARG A 219 -24.22 7.51 -44.74
CA ARG A 219 -23.48 6.74 -43.74
C ARG A 219 -22.66 5.60 -44.37
N VAL A 220 -23.20 4.95 -45.40
CA VAL A 220 -22.46 3.97 -46.23
C VAL A 220 -21.34 4.66 -47.00
N ALA A 221 -21.60 5.85 -47.57
CA ALA A 221 -20.57 6.66 -48.23
C ALA A 221 -19.52 7.21 -47.25
N ALA A 222 -19.90 7.53 -46.00
CA ALA A 222 -18.95 7.96 -44.97
C ALA A 222 -18.06 6.82 -44.47
N LEU A 223 -18.59 5.60 -44.35
CA LEU A 223 -17.80 4.40 -44.03
C LEU A 223 -16.90 3.97 -45.20
N GLU A 224 -17.33 4.17 -46.46
CA GLU A 224 -16.48 4.00 -47.64
C GLU A 224 -15.45 5.13 -47.79
N ALA A 225 -15.74 6.34 -47.31
CA ALA A 225 -14.81 7.46 -47.25
C ALA A 225 -13.80 7.31 -46.09
N GLU A 226 -14.16 6.74 -44.94
CA GLU A 226 -13.22 6.42 -43.86
C GLU A 226 -12.13 5.43 -44.30
N GLY A 227 -12.42 4.56 -45.28
CA GLY A 227 -11.41 3.72 -45.95
C GLY A 227 -10.44 4.49 -46.86
N LYS A 228 -10.72 5.76 -47.19
CA LYS A 228 -9.90 6.62 -48.07
C LYS A 228 -9.44 7.93 -47.43
N VAL A 229 -9.86 8.23 -46.20
CA VAL A 229 -9.65 9.52 -45.52
C VAL A 229 -8.49 9.47 -44.50
N SER A 230 -7.61 8.45 -44.55
CA SER A 230 -6.38 8.46 -43.74
C SER A 230 -5.34 9.50 -44.17
N GLU A 231 -5.51 10.16 -45.33
CA GLU A 231 -4.55 11.17 -45.82
C GLU A 231 -5.08 12.61 -45.78
N ALA A 232 -6.39 12.85 -45.92
CA ALA A 232 -6.96 14.21 -45.89
C ALA A 232 -7.39 14.68 -44.47
N SER A 233 -7.53 13.77 -43.49
CA SER A 233 -7.92 14.12 -42.12
C SER A 233 -6.83 14.79 -41.29
N LYS A 234 -5.58 14.85 -41.74
CA LYS A 234 -4.51 15.51 -40.97
C LYS A 234 -4.55 17.04 -41.09
N GLU A 235 -5.14 17.59 -42.14
CA GLU A 235 -5.24 19.05 -42.31
C GLU A 235 -6.54 19.63 -41.71
N VAL A 236 -7.65 18.90 -41.76
CA VAL A 236 -8.94 19.39 -41.19
C VAL A 236 -9.00 19.23 -39.66
N LEU A 237 -8.25 18.29 -39.06
CA LEU A 237 -8.16 18.15 -37.59
C LEU A 237 -7.45 19.33 -36.90
N ALA A 238 -6.71 20.15 -37.66
CA ALA A 238 -5.99 21.30 -37.13
C ALA A 238 -6.90 22.53 -36.99
N GLU A 239 -7.90 22.71 -37.86
CA GLU A 239 -8.83 23.85 -37.78
C GLU A 239 -10.00 23.62 -36.81
N VAL A 240 -10.48 22.38 -36.65
CA VAL A 240 -11.64 22.10 -35.78
C VAL A 240 -11.29 22.19 -34.28
N LYS A 241 -10.04 21.90 -33.89
CA LYS A 241 -9.59 22.02 -32.49
C LYS A 241 -9.57 23.46 -31.96
N VAL A 242 -9.52 24.46 -32.84
CA VAL A 242 -9.51 25.88 -32.44
C VAL A 242 -10.93 26.41 -32.21
N LEU A 243 -11.95 25.79 -32.81
CA LEU A 243 -13.35 26.21 -32.68
C LEU A 243 -14.06 25.54 -31.48
N GLU A 244 -13.75 24.28 -31.18
CA GLU A 244 -14.36 23.57 -30.03
C GLU A 244 -13.88 24.10 -28.67
N ALA A 245 -12.70 24.71 -28.59
CA ALA A 245 -12.22 25.34 -27.36
C ALA A 245 -13.01 26.60 -26.96
N LYS A 246 -13.73 27.22 -27.90
CA LYS A 246 -14.48 28.47 -27.66
C LYS A 246 -15.97 28.24 -27.37
N GLU A 247 -16.57 27.18 -27.91
CA GLU A 247 -17.97 26.82 -27.61
C GLU A 247 -18.13 26.02 -26.30
N VAL A 248 -17.14 25.19 -25.93
CA VAL A 248 -17.20 24.46 -24.66
C VAL A 248 -17.00 25.41 -23.45
N ALA A 249 -16.30 26.53 -23.63
CA ALA A 249 -16.15 27.55 -22.59
C ALA A 249 -17.47 28.29 -22.29
N SER A 250 -18.27 28.64 -23.29
CA SER A 250 -19.54 29.39 -23.11
C SER A 250 -20.70 28.51 -22.63
N VAL A 251 -20.70 27.21 -22.98
CA VAL A 251 -21.71 26.25 -22.50
C VAL A 251 -21.44 25.81 -21.05
N VAL A 252 -20.18 25.82 -20.61
CA VAL A 252 -19.82 25.48 -19.22
C VAL A 252 -20.05 26.68 -18.27
N GLU A 253 -19.85 27.93 -18.72
CA GLU A 253 -20.20 29.11 -17.91
C GLU A 253 -21.73 29.27 -17.75
N SER A 254 -22.51 29.11 -18.82
CA SER A 254 -23.99 29.30 -18.75
C SER A 254 -24.75 28.21 -17.97
N LYS A 255 -24.14 27.05 -17.70
CA LYS A 255 -24.73 25.99 -16.87
C LYS A 255 -24.17 25.91 -15.43
N ALA A 256 -23.07 26.61 -15.13
CA ALA A 256 -22.48 26.61 -13.80
C ALA A 256 -23.13 27.63 -12.84
N GLU A 257 -23.69 28.72 -13.35
CA GLU A 257 -24.34 29.76 -12.54
C GLU A 257 -25.64 29.29 -11.84
N PRO A 258 -26.58 28.55 -12.47
CA PRO A 258 -27.83 28.18 -11.79
C PRO A 258 -27.66 27.09 -10.71
N VAL A 259 -26.57 26.31 -10.74
CA VAL A 259 -26.30 25.28 -9.72
C VAL A 259 -25.62 25.89 -8.49
N LEU A 260 -24.86 26.97 -8.67
CA LEU A 260 -24.21 27.71 -7.58
C LEU A 260 -25.15 28.66 -6.83
N GLU A 261 -26.22 29.16 -7.46
CA GLU A 261 -27.27 29.92 -6.76
C GLU A 261 -28.16 29.01 -5.91
N ASN A 262 -28.62 27.88 -6.46
CA ASN A 262 -29.46 26.93 -5.72
C ASN A 262 -28.72 26.37 -4.48
N ALA A 263 -27.42 26.07 -4.60
CA ALA A 263 -26.61 25.63 -3.47
C ALA A 263 -26.33 26.74 -2.43
N LYS A 264 -26.38 28.03 -2.81
CA LYS A 264 -26.22 29.16 -1.87
C LYS A 264 -27.53 29.53 -1.18
N GLU A 265 -28.67 29.27 -1.81
CA GLU A 265 -30.00 29.44 -1.19
C GLU A 265 -30.28 28.33 -0.18
N GLU A 266 -29.97 27.07 -0.49
CA GLU A 266 -30.11 25.95 0.46
C GLU A 266 -29.21 26.15 1.71
N VAL A 267 -27.98 26.64 1.53
CA VAL A 267 -27.08 26.94 2.67
C VAL A 267 -27.54 28.18 3.47
N LYS A 268 -28.25 29.14 2.86
CA LYS A 268 -28.83 30.29 3.57
C LYS A 268 -30.12 29.95 4.33
N GLU A 269 -30.94 29.04 3.82
CA GLU A 269 -32.09 28.51 4.55
C GLU A 269 -31.64 27.66 5.75
N GLU A 270 -30.65 26.79 5.56
CA GLU A 270 -30.10 26.00 6.67
C GLU A 270 -29.42 26.88 7.74
N ALA A 271 -28.73 27.95 7.35
CA ALA A 271 -28.14 28.90 8.31
C ALA A 271 -29.18 29.71 9.11
N LYS A 272 -30.30 30.13 8.49
CA LYS A 272 -31.39 30.82 9.20
C LYS A 272 -32.14 29.91 10.17
N VAL A 273 -32.30 28.63 9.84
CA VAL A 273 -32.92 27.64 10.73
C VAL A 273 -32.01 27.33 11.93
N VAL A 274 -30.68 27.42 11.76
CA VAL A 274 -29.71 27.26 12.84
C VAL A 274 -29.62 28.51 13.72
N GLU A 275 -29.65 29.73 13.18
CA GLU A 275 -29.68 30.97 13.98
C GLU A 275 -30.99 31.14 14.77
N ALA A 276 -32.15 30.82 14.19
CA ALA A 276 -33.44 30.91 14.87
C ALA A 276 -33.59 29.93 16.06
N LYS A 277 -32.75 28.89 16.12
CA LYS A 277 -32.75 27.89 17.20
C LYS A 277 -31.81 28.24 18.36
N VAL A 278 -30.95 29.25 18.21
CA VAL A 278 -29.94 29.65 19.20
C VAL A 278 -30.39 30.86 20.06
N GLU A 279 -31.43 31.60 19.66
CA GLU A 279 -31.80 32.86 20.33
C GLU A 279 -32.82 32.87 21.50
N PRO A 280 -33.43 31.78 22.02
CA PRO A 280 -34.28 31.94 23.21
C PRO A 280 -33.54 31.87 24.55
N ALA A 281 -32.21 31.69 24.59
CA ALA A 281 -31.49 31.38 25.85
C ALA A 281 -30.78 32.56 26.55
N GLN A 282 -30.93 33.80 26.08
CA GLN A 282 -30.20 34.97 26.66
C GLN A 282 -31.10 36.01 27.34
N ASN A 283 -32.25 35.62 27.88
CA ASN A 283 -33.09 36.54 28.65
C ASN A 283 -33.49 35.96 30.02
N GLU A 284 -32.52 35.80 30.91
CA GLU A 284 -32.77 35.83 32.36
C GLU A 284 -31.75 36.76 33.05
N GLU A 285 -32.30 37.78 33.71
CA GLU A 285 -31.62 38.83 34.44
C GLU A 285 -30.74 38.29 35.59
N PRO A 286 -29.61 38.94 35.93
CA PRO A 286 -28.84 38.57 37.11
C PRO A 286 -29.53 39.06 38.39
N LYS A 287 -30.23 38.16 39.08
CA LYS A 287 -30.73 38.40 40.44
C LYS A 287 -29.55 38.58 41.41
N ARG A 288 -29.46 39.80 41.96
CA ARG A 288 -28.63 40.17 43.11
C ARG A 288 -29.10 39.47 44.39
N LEU A 289 -28.09 39.08 45.19
CA LEU A 289 -28.03 38.95 46.66
C LEU A 289 -28.95 37.91 47.33
N VAL A 290 -28.36 36.87 47.94
CA VAL A 290 -28.04 36.74 49.39
C VAL A 290 -26.95 35.67 49.54
#